data_AF-A0A5N9CDB2-F1
#
_entry.id   AF-A0A5N9CDB2-F1
#
_cell.length_a   1.000
_cell.length_b   1.000
_cell.length_c   1.000
_cell.angle_alpha   90.00
_cell.angle_beta   90.00
_cell.angle_gamma   90.00
#
_symmetry.space_group_name_H-M   'P 1'
#
loop_
_entity.id
_entity.type
_entity.pdbx_description
1 polymer ?
#
loop_
_entity_poly.entity_id
_entity_poly.type
_entity_poly.pdbx_seq_one_letter_code
_entity_poly.pdbx_strand_id
1 'polypeptide(L)'
;MNNNNYLLTSESVSGGHPDKMCDQISDSILDAYLEQDPLSRVACETSITTGLVLVFGEITSKAKVDIKNVVKETIKNIGYDKPGYGFDSESCSILIALDEQSSDISAGVTDSLETRETDSQEVGAGDQGMMIGYATNETKPLMPLPIFLAHELTKEMTNAMKNNTIKYLRPDSKSQVTVEYNSDHAPQRVDTIVISTQHDPDVNNE
;
A
#
# COMPACT_ATOMS: atom_id res chain seq x y z
N MET A 1 8.34 -42.07 -11.26
CA MET A 1 8.29 -40.95 -10.30
C MET A 1 7.69 -39.78 -11.06
N ASN A 2 6.51 -39.31 -10.67
CA ASN A 2 5.90 -38.15 -11.33
C ASN A 2 6.76 -36.93 -10.99
N ASN A 3 7.55 -36.50 -11.98
CA ASN A 3 8.42 -35.34 -11.87
C ASN A 3 7.58 -34.07 -12.08
N ASN A 4 6.61 -33.84 -11.18
CA ASN A 4 5.66 -32.74 -11.27
C ASN A 4 6.20 -31.51 -10.53
N ASN A 5 7.38 -31.04 -10.93
CA ASN A 5 7.84 -29.72 -10.51
C ASN A 5 6.98 -28.66 -11.20
N TYR A 6 6.73 -27.55 -10.52
CA TYR A 6 5.97 -26.43 -11.07
C TYR A 6 6.62 -25.11 -10.75
N LEU A 7 6.33 -24.10 -11.57
CA LEU A 7 6.79 -22.73 -11.37
C LEU A 7 5.65 -21.89 -10.80
N LEU A 8 5.93 -21.17 -9.72
CA LEU A 8 5.01 -20.22 -9.12
C LEU A 8 5.64 -18.83 -9.13
N THR A 9 4.88 -17.83 -9.54
CA THR A 9 5.35 -16.44 -9.68
C THR A 9 4.57 -15.53 -8.76
N SER A 10 5.26 -14.58 -8.13
CA SER A 10 4.64 -13.45 -7.43
C SER A 10 5.42 -12.17 -7.72
N GLU A 11 4.77 -11.03 -7.52
CA GLU A 11 5.34 -9.72 -7.80
C GLU A 11 5.08 -8.72 -6.67
N SER A 12 5.82 -7.61 -6.69
CA SER A 12 5.68 -6.51 -5.76
C SER A 12 6.09 -5.20 -6.43
N VAL A 13 5.60 -4.09 -5.90
CA VAL A 13 5.97 -2.74 -6.29
C VAL A 13 6.45 -1.96 -5.06
N SER A 14 7.31 -0.96 -5.24
CA SER A 14 7.81 -0.09 -4.17
C SER A 14 6.74 0.90 -3.71
N GLY A 15 7.02 1.59 -2.59
CA GLY A 15 6.19 2.71 -2.13
C GLY A 15 6.15 3.89 -3.11
N GLY A 16 7.04 3.95 -4.11
CA GLY A 16 7.01 4.96 -5.15
C GLY A 16 6.13 4.64 -6.36
N HIS A 17 5.57 3.43 -6.44
CA HIS A 17 4.58 3.09 -7.45
C HIS A 17 3.29 3.91 -7.23
N PRO A 18 2.67 4.50 -8.26
CA PRO A 18 1.53 5.41 -8.10
C PRO A 18 0.38 4.80 -7.28
N ASP A 19 0.03 3.54 -7.53
CA ASP A 19 -1.03 2.87 -6.74
C ASP A 19 -0.64 2.73 -5.26
N LYS A 20 0.63 2.43 -4.97
CA LYS A 20 1.12 2.36 -3.57
C LYS A 20 1.31 3.73 -2.94
N MET A 21 1.51 4.78 -3.72
CA MET A 21 1.44 6.14 -3.22
C MET A 21 0.01 6.49 -2.79
N CYS A 22 -1.00 6.10 -3.57
CA CYS A 22 -2.40 6.27 -3.18
C CYS A 22 -2.69 5.58 -1.84
N ASP A 23 -2.32 4.30 -1.70
CA ASP A 23 -2.49 3.54 -0.46
C ASP A 23 -1.84 4.27 0.73
N GLN A 24 -0.56 4.67 0.58
CA GLN A 24 0.17 5.35 1.66
C GLN A 24 -0.43 6.71 2.03
N ILE A 25 -0.96 7.47 1.06
CA ILE A 25 -1.61 8.75 1.34
C ILE A 25 -2.92 8.53 2.09
N SER A 26 -3.75 7.58 1.63
CA SER A 26 -4.99 7.21 2.30
C SER A 26 -4.75 6.78 3.75
N ASP A 27 -3.76 5.91 3.98
CA ASP A 27 -3.39 5.44 5.32
C ASP A 27 -2.74 6.56 6.17
N SER A 28 -1.95 7.45 5.58
CA SER A 28 -1.38 8.60 6.32
C SER A 28 -2.46 9.56 6.79
N ILE A 29 -3.53 9.73 6.00
CA ILE A 29 -4.69 10.52 6.40
C ILE A 29 -5.44 9.80 7.53
N LEU A 30 -5.70 8.49 7.40
CA LEU A 30 -6.27 7.67 8.47
C LEU A 30 -5.49 7.84 9.78
N ASP A 31 -4.16 7.69 9.75
CA ASP A 31 -3.29 7.83 10.92
C ASP A 31 -3.42 9.22 11.56
N ALA A 32 -3.42 10.29 10.75
CA ALA A 32 -3.56 11.66 11.26
C ALA A 32 -4.91 11.92 11.93
N TYR A 33 -5.98 11.28 11.47
CA TYR A 33 -7.30 11.32 12.10
C TYR A 33 -7.33 10.51 13.39
N LEU A 34 -6.80 9.28 13.39
CA LEU A 34 -6.78 8.41 14.57
C LEU A 34 -5.87 8.93 15.69
N GLU A 35 -4.81 9.66 15.36
CA GLU A 35 -3.93 10.29 16.34
C GLU A 35 -4.67 11.33 17.21
N GLN A 36 -5.62 12.06 16.61
CA GLN A 36 -6.39 13.12 17.30
C GLN A 36 -7.74 12.63 17.83
N ASP A 37 -8.39 11.72 17.12
CA ASP A 37 -9.68 11.12 17.48
C ASP A 37 -9.66 9.62 17.15
N PRO A 38 -9.37 8.76 18.15
CA PRO A 38 -9.31 7.30 17.97
C PRO A 38 -10.64 6.67 17.55
N LEU A 39 -11.75 7.41 17.61
CA LEU A 39 -13.08 6.94 17.16
C LEU A 39 -13.42 7.45 15.75
N SER A 40 -12.46 8.05 15.04
CA SER A 40 -12.64 8.49 13.66
C SER A 40 -13.08 7.33 12.77
N ARG A 41 -14.07 7.58 11.92
CA ARG A 41 -14.46 6.68 10.83
C ARG A 41 -13.94 7.27 9.54
N VAL A 42 -13.05 6.55 8.87
CA VAL A 42 -12.33 7.06 7.71
C VAL A 42 -12.44 6.03 6.58
N ALA A 43 -13.10 6.43 5.50
CA ALA A 43 -13.07 5.76 4.20
C ALA A 43 -12.45 6.75 3.21
N CYS A 44 -11.12 6.83 3.22
CA CYS A 44 -10.35 7.79 2.44
C CYS A 44 -9.74 7.11 1.21
N GLU A 45 -10.15 7.55 0.05
CA GLU A 45 -9.66 7.10 -1.24
C GLU A 45 -8.72 8.14 -1.85
N THR A 46 -7.68 7.66 -2.54
CA THR A 46 -6.72 8.53 -3.21
C THR A 46 -6.55 8.09 -4.66
N SER A 47 -6.56 9.04 -5.58
CA SER A 47 -6.21 8.84 -6.99
C SER A 47 -5.12 9.84 -7.38
N ILE A 48 -4.11 9.35 -8.11
CA ILE A 48 -2.96 10.15 -8.53
C ILE A 48 -2.80 10.07 -10.04
N THR A 49 -2.53 11.21 -10.66
CA THR A 49 -2.08 11.32 -12.05
C THR A 49 -1.10 12.48 -12.19
N THR A 50 -0.57 12.76 -13.38
CA THR A 50 0.47 13.78 -13.59
C THR A 50 0.09 15.14 -12.98
N GLY A 51 0.80 15.51 -11.91
CA GLY A 51 0.62 16.80 -11.23
C GLY A 51 -0.67 16.94 -10.41
N LEU A 52 -1.42 15.86 -10.18
CA LEU A 52 -2.68 15.89 -9.43
C LEU A 52 -2.76 14.74 -8.43
N VAL A 53 -3.15 15.08 -7.20
CA VAL A 53 -3.67 14.15 -6.18
C VAL A 53 -5.13 14.51 -5.90
N LEU A 54 -6.02 13.55 -6.06
CA LEU A 54 -7.41 13.63 -5.67
C LEU A 54 -7.63 12.76 -4.43
N VAL A 55 -7.98 13.39 -3.31
CA VAL A 55 -8.42 12.73 -2.08
C VAL A 55 -9.94 12.82 -2.01
N PHE A 56 -10.62 11.69 -1.86
CA PHE A 56 -12.08 11.63 -1.86
C PHE A 56 -12.62 10.52 -0.95
N GLY A 57 -13.92 10.54 -0.64
CA GLY A 57 -14.56 9.56 0.24
C GLY A 57 -15.23 10.19 1.44
N GLU A 58 -15.29 9.45 2.54
CA GLU A 58 -16.14 9.78 3.70
C GLU A 58 -15.33 9.78 4.99
N ILE A 59 -15.38 10.89 5.74
CA ILE A 59 -14.71 10.99 7.05
C ILE A 59 -15.65 11.58 8.09
N THR A 60 -15.85 10.84 9.18
CA THR A 60 -16.57 11.30 10.38
C THR A 60 -15.62 11.30 11.56
N SER A 61 -15.27 12.50 12.04
CA SER A 61 -14.29 12.67 13.12
C SER A 61 -14.41 14.04 13.80
N LYS A 62 -13.95 14.14 15.04
CA LYS A 62 -13.75 15.42 15.76
C LYS A 62 -12.36 16.04 15.51
N ALA A 63 -11.45 15.30 14.87
CA ALA A 63 -10.10 15.74 14.58
C ALA A 63 -10.07 16.93 13.61
N LYS A 64 -9.00 17.72 13.69
CA LYS A 64 -8.70 18.79 12.72
C LYS A 64 -7.38 18.49 12.04
N VAL A 65 -7.48 17.81 10.90
CA VAL A 65 -6.31 17.36 10.12
C VAL A 65 -6.07 18.31 8.96
N ASP A 66 -4.82 18.76 8.79
CA ASP A 66 -4.38 19.43 7.56
C ASP A 66 -4.02 18.37 6.51
N ILE A 67 -5.03 17.90 5.79
CA ILE A 67 -4.90 16.84 4.78
C ILE A 67 -3.89 17.22 3.70
N LYS A 68 -3.82 18.49 3.30
CA LYS A 68 -2.87 18.93 2.27
C LYS A 68 -1.43 18.74 2.74
N ASN A 69 -1.15 19.10 3.99
CA ASN A 69 0.18 18.92 4.56
C ASN A 69 0.53 17.42 4.73
N VAL A 70 -0.42 16.60 5.17
CA VAL A 70 -0.24 15.13 5.26
C VAL A 70 0.12 14.55 3.90
N VAL A 71 -0.66 14.85 2.85
CA VAL A 71 -0.40 14.40 1.47
C VAL A 71 1.02 14.78 1.02
N LYS A 72 1.41 16.05 1.21
CA LYS A 72 2.74 16.54 0.81
C LYS A 72 3.88 15.82 1.52
N GLU A 73 3.79 15.67 2.84
CA GLU A 73 4.82 15.00 3.63
C GLU A 73 4.91 13.50 3.28
N THR A 74 3.78 12.84 3.03
CA THR A 74 3.78 11.43 2.56
C THR A 74 4.51 11.28 1.22
N ILE A 75 4.20 12.11 0.22
CA ILE A 75 4.85 12.07 -1.11
C ILE A 75 6.35 12.35 -1.01
N LYS A 76 6.73 13.31 -0.16
CA LYS A 76 8.13 13.66 0.11
C LYS A 76 8.87 12.51 0.78
N ASN A 77 8.27 11.86 1.78
CA ASN A 77 8.83 10.71 2.49
C ASN A 77 8.99 9.46 1.59
N ILE A 78 8.16 9.34 0.55
CA ILE A 78 8.28 8.31 -0.48
C ILE A 78 9.53 8.56 -1.34
N GLY A 79 9.89 9.83 -1.59
CA GLY A 79 11.09 10.22 -2.33
C GLY A 79 10.81 11.04 -3.60
N TYR A 80 9.58 11.52 -3.81
CA TYR A 80 9.24 12.46 -4.88
C TYR A 80 9.46 13.91 -4.41
N ASP A 81 10.73 14.25 -4.16
CA ASP A 81 11.18 15.52 -3.56
C ASP A 81 11.98 16.41 -4.53
N LYS A 82 12.16 15.96 -5.79
CA LYS A 82 12.92 16.67 -6.81
C LYS A 82 12.12 16.88 -8.09
N PRO A 83 12.15 18.09 -8.66
CA PRO A 83 11.71 18.32 -10.03
C PRO A 83 12.46 17.39 -10.99
N GLY A 84 11.74 16.65 -11.83
CA GLY A 84 12.33 15.76 -12.86
C GLY A 84 12.12 14.26 -12.64
N TYR A 85 11.58 13.85 -11.49
CA TYR A 85 11.16 12.45 -11.25
C TYR A 85 9.78 12.12 -11.85
N GLY A 86 9.14 13.09 -12.49
CA GLY A 86 7.80 12.96 -13.08
C GLY A 86 6.66 13.31 -12.12
N PHE A 87 6.96 13.43 -10.82
CA PHE A 87 6.05 13.89 -9.77
C PHE A 87 6.84 14.63 -8.68
N ASP A 88 6.23 15.61 -8.02
CA ASP A 88 6.88 16.44 -6.99
C ASP A 88 5.86 16.88 -5.93
N SER A 89 6.18 16.68 -4.65
CA SER A 89 5.30 17.02 -3.52
C SER A 89 4.97 18.51 -3.46
N GLU A 90 5.86 19.40 -3.91
CA GLU A 90 5.66 20.84 -3.78
C GLU A 90 4.80 21.46 -4.87
N SER A 91 4.89 20.94 -6.10
CA SER A 91 4.19 21.48 -7.26
C SER A 91 2.91 20.74 -7.66
N CYS A 92 2.63 19.57 -7.07
CA CYS A 92 1.39 18.85 -7.35
C CYS A 92 0.15 19.61 -6.84
N SER A 93 -0.94 19.55 -7.62
CA SER A 93 -2.26 20.04 -7.21
C SER A 93 -2.92 19.00 -6.30
N ILE A 94 -3.50 19.44 -5.18
CA ILE A 94 -4.21 18.57 -4.25
C ILE A 94 -5.68 19.01 -4.22
N LEU A 95 -6.56 18.14 -4.75
CA LEU A 95 -8.01 18.29 -4.70
C LEU A 95 -8.56 17.40 -3.59
N ILE A 96 -9.46 17.97 -2.78
CA ILE A 96 -10.10 17.28 -1.65
C ILE A 96 -11.61 17.33 -1.89
N ALA A 97 -12.22 16.16 -1.96
CA ALA A 97 -13.66 15.95 -2.16
C ALA A 97 -14.15 14.93 -1.12
N LEU A 98 -14.15 15.36 0.14
CA LEU A 98 -14.55 14.55 1.29
C LEU A 98 -15.91 15.01 1.82
N ASP A 99 -16.77 14.05 2.14
CA ASP A 99 -18.05 14.24 2.81
C ASP A 99 -18.08 13.52 4.17
N GLU A 100 -19.10 13.78 4.98
CA GLU A 100 -19.36 12.99 6.19
C GLU A 100 -19.96 11.62 5.83
N GLN A 101 -19.70 10.59 6.65
CA GLN A 101 -20.29 9.26 6.44
C GLN A 101 -21.81 9.32 6.42
N SER A 102 -22.44 8.56 5.49
CA SER A 102 -23.90 8.45 5.42
C SER A 102 -24.52 8.03 6.76
N SER A 103 -25.58 8.71 7.18
CA SER A 103 -26.33 8.40 8.40
C SER A 103 -26.90 6.97 8.40
N ASP A 104 -27.25 6.46 7.22
CA ASP A 104 -27.82 5.13 7.06
C ASP A 104 -26.77 4.03 7.31
N ILE A 105 -25.54 4.26 6.85
CA ILE A 105 -24.39 3.38 7.12
C ILE A 105 -24.01 3.47 8.60
N SER A 106 -23.94 4.69 9.12
CA SER A 106 -23.57 4.92 10.52
C SER A 106 -24.51 4.20 11.49
N ALA A 107 -25.82 4.19 11.22
CA ALA A 107 -26.80 3.50 12.05
C ALA A 107 -26.64 1.97 12.05
N GLY A 108 -26.24 1.37 10.91
CA GLY A 108 -26.03 -0.08 10.80
C GLY A 108 -24.73 -0.59 11.43
N VAL A 109 -23.73 0.28 11.55
CA VAL A 109 -22.41 -0.07 12.13
C VAL A 109 -22.36 0.20 13.63
N THR A 110 -22.98 1.30 14.09
CA THR A 110 -22.88 1.74 15.49
C THR A 110 -23.55 0.77 16.45
N ASP A 111 -24.74 0.30 16.09
CA ASP A 111 -25.47 -0.72 16.82
C ASP A 111 -25.68 -1.92 15.90
N SER A 112 -25.01 -3.04 16.20
CA SER A 112 -25.14 -4.26 15.41
C SER A 112 -26.60 -4.73 15.35
N LEU A 113 -26.95 -5.49 14.29
CA LEU A 113 -28.30 -6.03 14.14
C LEU A 113 -28.71 -6.89 15.34
N GLU A 114 -27.74 -7.59 15.93
CA GLU A 114 -27.89 -8.50 17.05
C GLU A 114 -28.21 -7.77 18.36
N THR A 115 -27.70 -6.53 18.54
CA THR A 115 -27.86 -5.78 19.78
C THR A 115 -28.76 -4.55 19.67
N ARG A 116 -29.31 -4.26 18.48
CA ARG A 116 -30.15 -3.08 18.18
C ARG A 116 -31.40 -2.93 19.07
N GLU A 117 -31.89 -4.02 19.65
CA GLU A 117 -33.04 -4.02 20.58
C GLU A 117 -32.64 -4.34 22.04
N THR A 118 -31.34 -4.28 22.35
CA THR A 118 -30.78 -4.62 23.67
C THR A 118 -30.00 -3.44 24.24
N ASP A 119 -29.70 -3.47 25.54
CA ASP A 119 -28.80 -2.50 26.18
C ASP A 119 -27.30 -2.78 25.90
N SER A 120 -26.99 -3.77 25.05
CA SER A 120 -25.61 -4.11 24.65
C SER A 120 -25.17 -3.26 23.44
N GLN A 121 -23.94 -2.75 23.47
CA GLN A 121 -23.34 -2.03 22.36
C GLN A 121 -22.27 -2.92 21.71
N GLU A 122 -22.63 -3.57 20.61
CA GLU A 122 -21.70 -4.29 19.76
C GLU A 122 -21.64 -3.63 18.38
N VAL A 123 -20.43 -3.54 17.81
CA VAL A 123 -20.20 -2.92 16.51
C VAL A 123 -20.49 -3.96 15.41
N GLY A 124 -21.37 -3.60 14.48
CA GLY A 124 -21.67 -4.42 13.31
C GLY A 124 -20.55 -4.37 12.26
N ALA A 125 -20.56 -5.30 11.30
CA ALA A 125 -19.69 -5.20 10.14
C ALA A 125 -20.00 -3.92 9.33
N GLY A 126 -18.95 -3.26 8.85
CA GLY A 126 -19.07 -2.03 8.03
C GLY A 126 -19.73 -2.26 6.66
N ASP A 127 -19.54 -3.45 6.11
CA ASP A 127 -20.13 -3.91 4.86
C ASP A 127 -20.14 -5.46 4.84
N GLN A 128 -20.85 -6.05 3.88
CA GLN A 128 -20.76 -7.48 3.59
C GLN A 128 -19.37 -7.85 3.05
N GLY A 129 -18.84 -9.02 3.43
CA GLY A 129 -17.50 -9.41 2.98
C GLY A 129 -17.12 -10.87 3.23
N MET A 130 -16.01 -11.26 2.62
CA MET A 130 -15.34 -12.55 2.81
C MET A 130 -13.84 -12.30 2.99
N MET A 131 -13.24 -12.94 3.99
CA MET A 131 -11.83 -12.76 4.33
C MET A 131 -11.11 -14.11 4.27
N ILE A 132 -9.89 -14.12 3.73
CA ILE A 132 -9.03 -15.30 3.66
C ILE A 132 -7.73 -15.00 4.41
N GLY A 133 -7.41 -15.82 5.40
CA GLY A 133 -6.09 -15.86 6.04
C GLY A 133 -5.25 -17.00 5.47
N TYR A 134 -3.96 -16.77 5.26
CA TYR A 134 -3.03 -17.78 4.78
C TYR A 134 -1.71 -17.71 5.55
N ALA A 135 -1.10 -18.87 5.81
CA ALA A 135 0.23 -18.99 6.41
C ALA A 135 0.91 -20.28 5.91
N THR A 136 2.24 -20.23 5.77
CA THR A 136 3.07 -21.37 5.35
C THR A 136 4.44 -21.29 6.03
N ASN A 137 5.06 -22.41 6.38
CA ASN A 137 6.35 -22.43 7.08
C ASN A 137 7.57 -22.33 6.15
N GLU A 138 7.37 -22.03 4.86
CA GLU A 138 8.43 -21.85 3.86
C GLU A 138 9.43 -20.75 4.21
N THR A 139 8.98 -19.73 4.97
CA THR A 139 9.80 -18.59 5.40
C THR A 139 9.61 -18.33 6.90
N LYS A 140 10.59 -17.64 7.53
CA LYS A 140 10.49 -17.28 8.97
C LYS A 140 9.26 -16.43 9.30
N PRO A 141 8.82 -15.46 8.46
CA PRO A 141 7.61 -14.69 8.69
C PRO A 141 6.30 -15.43 8.38
N LEU A 142 6.37 -16.73 8.08
CA LEU A 142 5.24 -17.59 7.73
C LEU A 142 4.50 -17.22 6.42
N MET A 143 5.23 -16.66 5.45
CA MET A 143 4.72 -16.23 4.14
C MET A 143 5.24 -17.12 3.00
N PRO A 144 4.52 -17.23 1.87
CA PRO A 144 5.03 -17.92 0.69
C PRO A 144 6.34 -17.29 0.21
N LEU A 145 7.31 -18.12 -0.17
CA LEU A 145 8.64 -17.64 -0.57
C LEU A 145 8.62 -16.63 -1.76
N PRO A 146 7.81 -16.81 -2.83
CA PRO A 146 7.83 -15.91 -3.99
C PRO A 146 7.44 -14.47 -3.64
N ILE A 147 6.33 -14.28 -2.91
CA ILE A 147 5.86 -12.94 -2.52
C ILE A 147 6.79 -12.31 -1.47
N PHE A 148 7.32 -13.12 -0.55
CA PHE A 148 8.29 -12.64 0.43
C PHE A 148 9.55 -12.08 -0.25
N LEU A 149 10.11 -12.81 -1.22
CA LEU A 149 11.28 -12.34 -1.97
C LEU A 149 10.98 -11.10 -2.81
N ALA A 150 9.83 -11.04 -3.49
CA ALA A 150 9.42 -9.86 -4.24
C ALA A 150 9.32 -8.60 -3.35
N HIS A 151 8.73 -8.72 -2.16
CA HIS A 151 8.68 -7.62 -1.20
C HIS A 151 10.06 -7.20 -0.67
N GLU A 152 10.92 -8.16 -0.34
CA GLU A 152 12.28 -7.82 0.13
C GLU A 152 13.11 -7.15 -0.98
N LEU A 153 12.94 -7.53 -2.24
CA LEU A 153 13.58 -6.85 -3.37
C LEU A 153 13.14 -5.39 -3.50
N THR A 154 11.84 -5.09 -3.50
CA THR A 154 11.36 -3.70 -3.62
C THR A 154 11.71 -2.85 -2.41
N LYS A 155 11.73 -3.45 -1.22
CA LYS A 155 12.20 -2.82 0.01
C LYS A 155 13.69 -2.49 -0.04
N GLU A 156 14.53 -3.42 -0.47
CA GLU A 156 15.97 -3.16 -0.60
C GLU A 156 16.29 -2.13 -1.68
N MET A 157 15.54 -2.11 -2.79
CA MET A 157 15.63 -1.02 -3.78
C MET A 157 15.29 0.35 -3.18
N THR A 158 14.23 0.41 -2.37
CA THR A 158 13.85 1.65 -1.66
C THR A 158 14.93 2.07 -0.65
N ASN A 159 15.49 1.11 0.11
CA ASN A 159 16.58 1.38 1.05
C ASN A 159 17.82 1.91 0.33
N ALA A 160 18.23 1.26 -0.76
CA ALA A 160 19.39 1.65 -1.57
C ALA A 160 19.24 3.04 -2.19
N MET A 161 18.01 3.42 -2.57
CA MET A 161 17.67 4.77 -3.00
C MET A 161 17.79 5.76 -1.83
N LYS A 162 17.06 5.53 -0.74
CA LYS A 162 16.98 6.48 0.40
C LYS A 162 18.32 6.72 1.09
N ASN A 163 19.16 5.69 1.19
CA ASN A 163 20.49 5.79 1.80
C ASN A 163 21.60 6.20 0.80
N ASN A 164 21.25 6.48 -0.45
CA ASN A 164 22.17 6.85 -1.53
C ASN A 164 23.26 5.80 -1.85
N THR A 165 23.03 4.51 -1.54
CA THR A 165 23.91 3.41 -1.98
C THR A 165 23.91 3.30 -3.50
N ILE A 166 22.73 3.43 -4.12
CA ILE A 166 22.57 3.51 -5.58
C ILE A 166 21.91 4.85 -5.91
N LYS A 167 22.76 5.83 -6.24
CA LYS A 167 22.37 7.25 -6.31
C LYS A 167 21.41 7.61 -7.44
N TYR A 168 21.37 6.78 -8.48
CA TYR A 168 20.57 7.04 -9.67
C TYR A 168 19.16 6.44 -9.60
N LEU A 169 18.83 5.71 -8.52
CA LEU A 169 17.49 5.16 -8.35
C LEU A 169 16.48 6.26 -8.06
N ARG A 170 15.29 6.09 -8.60
CA ARG A 170 14.11 6.92 -8.34
C ARG A 170 13.02 6.08 -7.66
N PRO A 171 11.96 6.71 -7.12
CA PRO A 171 11.06 6.01 -6.20
C PRO A 171 10.29 4.82 -6.77
N ASP A 172 9.86 4.84 -8.04
CA ASP A 172 9.07 3.75 -8.64
C ASP A 172 9.95 2.53 -8.98
N SER A 173 9.60 1.37 -8.45
CA SER A 173 10.27 0.11 -8.71
C SER A 173 9.30 -1.06 -8.62
N LYS A 174 9.54 -2.10 -9.42
CA LYS A 174 8.77 -3.33 -9.52
C LYS A 174 9.71 -4.52 -9.47
N SER A 175 9.25 -5.60 -8.85
CA SER A 175 9.97 -6.87 -8.83
C SER A 175 9.01 -8.03 -9.10
N GLN A 176 9.50 -9.06 -9.76
CA GLN A 176 8.79 -10.32 -9.95
C GLN A 176 9.75 -11.47 -9.73
N VAL A 177 9.31 -12.48 -8.98
CA VAL A 177 10.11 -13.66 -8.63
C VAL A 177 9.34 -14.92 -9.00
N THR A 178 9.96 -15.76 -9.82
CA THR A 178 9.48 -17.10 -10.15
C THR A 178 10.30 -18.14 -9.41
N VAL A 179 9.64 -19.00 -8.65
CA VAL A 179 10.26 -20.06 -7.84
C VAL A 179 9.81 -21.42 -8.34
N GLU A 180 10.74 -22.35 -8.48
CA GLU A 180 10.41 -23.76 -8.73
C GLU A 180 10.08 -24.47 -7.42
N TYR A 181 8.97 -25.19 -7.45
CA TYR A 181 8.50 -26.07 -6.40
C TYR A 181 8.57 -27.52 -6.85
N ASN A 182 8.90 -28.42 -5.92
CA ASN A 182 8.84 -29.86 -6.18
C ASN A 182 7.43 -30.43 -5.96
N SER A 183 7.27 -31.73 -6.17
CA SER A 183 6.00 -32.44 -5.99
C SER A 183 5.46 -32.42 -4.55
N ASP A 184 6.31 -32.13 -3.55
CA ASP A 184 5.94 -32.01 -2.14
C ASP A 184 5.61 -30.55 -1.76
N HIS A 185 5.45 -29.66 -2.75
CA HIS A 185 5.18 -28.23 -2.57
C HIS A 185 6.27 -27.48 -1.78
N ALA A 186 7.50 -27.99 -1.76
CA ALA A 186 8.63 -27.31 -1.15
C ALA A 186 9.38 -26.44 -2.19
N PRO A 187 9.71 -25.18 -1.88
CA PRO A 187 10.50 -24.33 -2.77
C PRO A 187 11.91 -24.91 -2.95
N GLN A 188 12.38 -24.99 -4.19
CA GLN A 188 13.67 -25.60 -4.54
C GLN A 188 14.73 -24.56 -4.92
N ARG A 189 14.38 -23.64 -5.83
CA ARG A 189 15.25 -22.56 -6.29
C ARG A 189 14.45 -21.42 -6.89
N VAL A 190 15.05 -20.23 -6.92
CA VAL A 190 14.58 -19.14 -7.77
C VAL A 190 14.96 -19.45 -9.21
N ASP A 191 13.97 -19.47 -10.09
CA ASP A 191 14.14 -19.72 -11.51
C ASP A 191 14.44 -18.41 -12.27
N THR A 192 13.61 -17.39 -12.02
CA THR A 192 13.68 -16.10 -12.73
C THR A 192 13.42 -14.94 -11.76
N ILE A 193 14.19 -13.87 -11.90
CA ILE A 193 13.97 -12.57 -11.24
C ILE A 193 13.86 -11.50 -12.30
N VAL A 194 12.84 -10.65 -12.19
CA VAL A 194 12.69 -9.42 -12.98
C VAL A 194 12.68 -8.24 -12.03
N ILE A 195 13.47 -7.22 -12.33
CA ILE A 195 13.43 -5.92 -11.65
C ILE A 195 13.27 -4.85 -12.72
N SER A 196 12.29 -3.98 -12.54
CA SER A 196 12.11 -2.77 -13.34
C SER A 196 12.10 -1.59 -12.38
N THR A 197 13.06 -0.69 -12.52
CA THR A 197 13.21 0.45 -11.61
C THR A 197 13.33 1.73 -12.40
N GLN A 198 12.71 2.78 -11.89
CA GLN A 198 12.88 4.12 -12.41
C GLN A 198 14.28 4.61 -12.03
N HIS A 199 14.99 5.22 -12.99
CA HIS A 199 16.35 5.67 -12.80
C HIS A 199 16.62 7.00 -13.51
N ASP A 200 17.74 7.63 -13.18
CA ASP A 200 18.24 8.79 -13.91
C ASP A 200 18.64 8.44 -15.35
N PRO A 201 18.43 9.34 -16.31
CA PRO A 201 18.62 9.06 -17.74
C PRO A 201 20.07 8.80 -18.13
N ASP A 202 21.03 9.17 -17.29
CA ASP A 202 22.46 9.09 -17.58
C ASP A 202 23.07 7.70 -17.31
N VAL A 203 22.25 6.74 -16.85
CA VAL A 203 22.66 5.37 -16.54
C VAL A 203 22.43 4.46 -17.74
N ASN A 204 23.44 3.63 -18.06
CA ASN A 204 23.37 2.63 -19.12
C ASN A 204 22.96 1.24 -18.59
N ASN A 205 22.45 0.40 -19.48
CA ASN A 205 22.09 -0.99 -19.18
C ASN A 205 23.24 -1.99 -19.42
N GLU A 206 24.42 -1.51 -19.81
CA GLU A 206 25.61 -2.31 -20.15
C GLU A 206 26.69 -2.25 -19.08
#